data_AF-A0A9P6CTT9-F1
#
_entry.id   AF-A0A9P6CTT9-F1
#
_cell.length_a   1.000
_cell.length_b   1.000
_cell.length_c   1.000
_cell.angle_alpha   90.00
_cell.angle_beta   90.00
_cell.angle_gamma   90.00
#
_symmetry.space_group_name_H-M   'P 1'
#
loop_
_entity.id
_entity.type
_entity.pdbx_description
1 polymer ?
#
loop_
_entity_poly.entity_id
_entity_poly.type
_entity_poly.pdbx_seq_one_letter_code
_entity_poly.pdbx_strand_id
1 'polypeptide(L)'
;MMRGFHAYTLDTDLIIGDIGSKIRFWNVILNGNKSIDAKSLSMDWGFITSVGGTIRGAFNVSTSLTLTTSDGPIIADLTLNNTRGGILSVVAATTNSSIEITASLFSDLPPQPPRFNISATTTNSPIDINLLTAPRDAPLQVEVITTNGPANAYVHPSFQGKFQLSTEDLEPELHENRGVVVDPSGEARVR
;
A
#
# COMPACT_ATOMS: atom_id res chain seq x y z
N MET A 1 10.53 5.89 -25.51
CA MET A 1 11.19 4.90 -24.62
C MET A 1 11.05 5.43 -23.19
N MET A 2 10.13 4.90 -22.38
CA MET A 2 10.03 5.32 -20.97
C MET A 2 11.19 4.70 -20.19
N ARG A 3 11.93 5.55 -19.48
CA ARG A 3 13.15 5.17 -18.75
C ARG A 3 12.79 4.72 -17.34
N GLY A 4 13.54 3.76 -16.81
CA GLY A 4 13.51 3.45 -15.37
C GLY A 4 14.24 4.52 -14.57
N PHE A 5 13.94 4.62 -13.27
CA PHE A 5 14.62 5.49 -12.32
C PHE A 5 15.24 4.65 -11.20
N HIS A 6 16.57 4.61 -11.16
CA HIS A 6 17.33 3.83 -10.19
C HIS A 6 18.21 4.74 -9.36
N ALA A 7 18.17 4.58 -8.05
CA ALA A 7 19.01 5.33 -7.12
C ALA A 7 19.53 4.42 -6.00
N TYR A 8 20.78 4.66 -5.61
CA TYR A 8 21.45 3.95 -4.54
C TYR A 8 22.14 4.97 -3.62
N THR A 9 21.94 4.83 -2.31
CA THR A 9 22.57 5.69 -1.30
C THR A 9 23.13 4.84 -0.17
N LEU A 10 24.31 5.19 0.32
CA LEU A 10 24.94 4.49 1.45
C LEU A 10 24.68 5.23 2.75
N ASP A 11 25.17 6.45 2.87
CA ASP A 11 25.24 7.15 4.17
C ASP A 11 24.38 8.42 4.24
N THR A 12 23.52 8.63 3.25
CA THR A 12 22.65 9.81 3.15
C THR A 12 21.21 9.40 2.93
N ASP A 13 20.28 10.22 3.42
CA ASP A 13 18.87 10.06 3.07
C ASP A 13 18.67 10.27 1.56
N LEU A 14 17.78 9.46 0.98
CA LEU A 14 17.35 9.60 -0.40
C LEU A 14 16.04 10.41 -0.41
N ILE A 15 16.15 11.68 -0.81
CA ILE A 15 15.01 12.60 -0.87
C ILE A 15 14.58 12.78 -2.32
N ILE A 16 13.32 12.47 -2.60
CA ILE A 16 12.72 12.62 -3.92
C ILE A 16 11.58 13.64 -3.81
N GLY A 17 11.64 14.67 -4.66
CA GLY A 17 10.64 15.72 -4.72
C GLY A 17 9.29 15.26 -5.29
N ASP A 18 8.38 16.21 -5.45
CA ASP A 18 7.06 15.97 -6.04
C ASP A 18 7.15 15.89 -7.57
N ILE A 19 7.25 14.66 -8.08
CA ILE A 19 7.39 14.40 -9.51
C ILE A 19 6.31 13.44 -10.05
N GLY A 20 5.51 12.82 -9.19
CA GLY A 20 4.51 11.82 -9.60
C GLY A 20 3.44 12.36 -10.55
N SER A 21 3.09 13.64 -10.48
CA SER A 21 2.15 14.28 -11.43
C SER A 21 2.78 14.64 -12.78
N LYS A 22 4.11 14.65 -12.88
CA LYS A 22 4.86 15.15 -14.06
C LYS A 22 5.45 14.03 -14.89
N ILE A 23 5.93 12.97 -14.24
CA ILE A 23 6.65 11.88 -14.89
C ILE A 23 6.14 10.55 -14.33
N ARG A 24 5.83 9.61 -15.24
CA ARG A 24 5.60 8.21 -14.90
C ARG A 24 6.79 7.37 -15.36
N PHE A 25 7.39 6.63 -14.44
CA PHE A 25 8.46 5.69 -14.74
C PHE A 25 7.90 4.32 -15.09
N TRP A 26 8.59 3.60 -15.97
CA TRP A 26 8.29 2.17 -16.15
C TRP A 26 8.62 1.43 -14.85
N ASN A 27 9.79 1.71 -14.29
CA ASN A 27 10.19 1.10 -13.04
C ASN A 27 11.01 2.02 -12.17
N VAL A 28 10.88 1.84 -10.86
CA VAL A 28 11.64 2.55 -9.83
C VAL A 28 12.36 1.55 -8.96
N ILE A 29 13.67 1.73 -8.79
CA ILE A 29 14.47 0.91 -7.87
C ILE A 29 15.25 1.85 -6.96
N LEU A 30 14.86 1.90 -5.70
CA LEU A 30 15.51 2.75 -4.70
C LEU A 30 16.12 1.86 -3.63
N ASN A 31 17.39 2.09 -3.34
CA ASN A 31 18.11 1.36 -2.32
C ASN A 31 18.86 2.36 -1.44
N GLY A 32 18.73 2.23 -0.13
CA GLY A 32 19.39 3.10 0.83
C GLY A 32 19.80 2.36 2.10
N ASN A 33 20.82 2.81 2.83
CA ASN A 33 20.97 2.37 4.23
C ASN A 33 20.27 3.33 5.19
N LYS A 34 19.93 4.54 4.73
CA LYS A 34 19.22 5.58 5.48
C LYS A 34 17.79 5.73 4.97
N SER A 35 17.12 6.83 5.33
CA SER A 35 15.71 7.01 5.02
C SER A 35 15.51 7.27 3.53
N ILE A 36 14.40 6.78 2.99
CA ILE A 36 13.95 7.05 1.63
C ILE A 36 12.64 7.83 1.78
N ASP A 37 12.66 9.10 1.40
CA ASP A 37 11.53 10.01 1.51
C ASP A 37 11.13 10.51 0.11
N ALA A 38 10.01 10.01 -0.40
CA ALA A 38 9.49 10.36 -1.71
C ALA A 38 8.20 11.15 -1.59
N LYS A 39 8.27 12.47 -1.83
CA LYS A 39 7.07 13.31 -1.76
C LYS A 39 5.97 12.84 -2.73
N SER A 40 6.32 12.50 -3.98
CA SER A 40 5.39 11.80 -4.89
C SER A 40 6.13 11.13 -6.04
N LEU A 41 5.81 9.86 -6.30
CA LEU A 41 6.37 9.06 -7.40
C LEU A 41 5.27 8.29 -8.14
N SER A 42 5.33 8.32 -9.47
CA SER A 42 4.47 7.51 -10.34
C SER A 42 5.28 6.48 -11.10
N MET A 43 4.88 5.21 -10.99
CA MET A 43 5.58 4.08 -11.59
C MET A 43 4.63 2.97 -12.03
N ASP A 44 5.08 2.08 -12.92
CA ASP A 44 4.33 0.84 -13.15
C ASP A 44 4.68 -0.22 -12.10
N TRP A 45 5.97 -0.41 -11.82
CA TRP A 45 6.42 -1.21 -10.70
C TRP A 45 7.62 -0.63 -9.98
N GLY A 46 7.84 -1.04 -8.73
CA GLY A 46 9.05 -0.65 -8.04
C GLY A 46 9.45 -1.49 -6.83
N PHE A 47 10.74 -1.40 -6.53
CA PHE A 47 11.37 -1.96 -5.33
C PHE A 47 12.04 -0.83 -4.56
N ILE A 48 11.64 -0.63 -3.31
CA ILE A 48 12.18 0.39 -2.43
C ILE A 48 12.67 -0.31 -1.17
N THR A 49 13.98 -0.35 -1.01
CA THR A 49 14.65 -1.09 0.07
C THR A 49 15.47 -0.13 0.93
N SER A 50 15.32 -0.22 2.25
CA SER A 50 16.22 0.41 3.21
C SER A 50 16.85 -0.63 4.14
N VAL A 51 18.06 -0.38 4.66
CA VAL A 51 18.72 -1.25 5.66
C VAL A 51 18.40 -0.84 7.10
N GLY A 52 17.41 0.04 7.31
CA GLY A 52 17.02 0.47 8.66
C GLY A 52 16.49 1.89 8.73
N GLY A 53 16.54 2.63 7.62
CA GLY A 53 15.88 3.92 7.49
C GLY A 53 14.38 3.78 7.25
N THR A 54 13.68 4.88 7.54
CA THR A 54 12.24 5.01 7.24
C THR A 54 12.04 4.99 5.73
N ILE A 55 11.01 4.28 5.27
CA ILE A 55 10.50 4.44 3.91
C ILE A 55 9.21 5.24 4.01
N ARG A 56 9.20 6.46 3.46
CA ARG A 56 8.04 7.34 3.44
C ARG A 56 7.74 7.82 2.03
N GLY A 57 6.46 7.86 1.66
CA GLY A 57 6.08 8.61 0.48
C GLY A 57 4.71 8.33 -0.10
N ALA A 58 4.38 9.13 -1.12
CA ALA A 58 3.19 8.92 -1.94
C ALA A 58 3.55 8.20 -3.25
N PHE A 59 2.99 7.02 -3.46
CA PHE A 59 3.30 6.14 -4.58
C PHE A 59 2.06 5.87 -5.45
N ASN A 60 2.12 6.25 -6.71
CA ASN A 60 1.13 5.89 -7.73
C ASN A 60 1.66 4.70 -8.54
N VAL A 61 0.97 3.57 -8.45
CA VAL A 61 1.42 2.27 -8.94
C VAL A 61 0.34 1.64 -9.81
N SER A 62 0.73 0.99 -10.91
CA SER A 62 -0.21 0.27 -11.78
C SER A 62 -0.02 -1.24 -11.85
N THR A 63 1.09 -1.79 -11.33
CA THR A 63 1.39 -3.24 -11.40
C THR A 63 1.86 -3.78 -10.06
N SER A 64 2.99 -3.32 -9.52
CA SER A 64 3.47 -3.83 -8.24
C SER A 64 4.37 -2.88 -7.47
N LEU A 65 4.35 -2.96 -6.15
CA LEU A 65 5.25 -2.21 -5.28
C LEU A 65 5.74 -3.09 -4.14
N THR A 66 7.05 -3.07 -3.91
CA THR A 66 7.66 -3.73 -2.76
C THR A 66 8.42 -2.70 -1.93
N LEU A 67 8.06 -2.58 -0.66
CA LEU A 67 8.69 -1.71 0.33
C LEU A 67 9.30 -2.59 1.41
N THR A 68 10.61 -2.55 1.58
CA THR A 68 11.30 -3.41 2.57
C THR A 68 12.31 -2.63 3.39
N THR A 69 12.29 -2.81 4.69
CA THR A 69 13.32 -2.22 5.58
C THR A 69 13.54 -3.11 6.79
N SER A 70 14.77 -3.22 7.30
CA SER A 70 15.00 -4.08 8.47
C SER A 70 14.35 -3.51 9.73
N ASP A 71 14.50 -2.20 9.95
CA ASP A 71 14.22 -1.58 11.25
C ASP A 71 13.46 -0.27 11.17
N GLY A 72 13.32 0.33 10.00
CA GLY A 72 12.63 1.61 9.86
C GLY A 72 11.13 1.46 9.69
N PRO A 73 10.31 2.46 10.04
CA PRO A 73 8.89 2.43 9.72
C PRO A 73 8.67 2.55 8.21
N ILE A 74 7.56 1.98 7.76
CA ILE A 74 7.05 2.16 6.39
C ILE A 74 5.77 2.99 6.48
N ILE A 75 5.78 4.19 5.89
CA ILE A 75 4.65 5.13 5.89
C ILE A 75 4.31 5.45 4.43
N ALA A 76 3.27 4.82 3.89
CA ALA A 76 2.99 4.88 2.45
C ALA A 76 1.56 5.32 2.13
N ASP A 77 1.47 6.39 1.32
CA ASP A 77 0.22 6.83 0.70
C ASP A 77 0.16 6.25 -0.73
N LEU A 78 -0.75 5.30 -0.94
CA LEU A 78 -0.81 4.51 -2.15
C LEU A 78 -2.00 4.91 -3.02
N THR A 79 -1.73 5.20 -4.28
CA THR A 79 -2.73 5.28 -5.34
C THR A 79 -2.52 4.10 -6.27
N LEU A 80 -3.37 3.08 -6.17
CA LEU A 80 -3.23 1.84 -6.92
C LEU A 80 -4.18 1.86 -8.11
N ASN A 81 -3.67 2.12 -9.30
CA ASN A 81 -4.48 2.20 -10.52
C ASN A 81 -4.22 1.01 -11.45
N ASN A 82 -5.10 0.02 -11.42
CA ASN A 82 -5.01 -1.16 -12.26
C ASN A 82 -5.51 -0.83 -13.70
N THR A 83 -4.56 -0.51 -14.58
CA THR A 83 -4.79 -0.11 -15.98
C THR A 83 -4.39 -1.16 -17.02
N ARG A 84 -3.77 -2.27 -16.60
CA ARG A 84 -3.25 -3.31 -17.51
C ARG A 84 -3.94 -4.67 -17.36
N GLY A 85 -4.83 -4.81 -16.38
CA GLY A 85 -5.47 -6.06 -16.02
C GLY A 85 -4.56 -6.90 -15.13
N GLY A 86 -5.08 -8.03 -14.65
CA GLY A 86 -4.36 -8.90 -13.71
C GLY A 86 -4.39 -8.38 -12.27
N ILE A 87 -3.42 -8.83 -11.48
CA ILE A 87 -3.31 -8.53 -10.04
C ILE A 87 -2.33 -7.39 -9.83
N LEU A 88 -2.78 -6.30 -9.22
CA LEU A 88 -1.92 -5.24 -8.72
C LEU A 88 -1.51 -5.60 -7.28
N SER A 89 -0.21 -5.78 -7.05
CA SER A 89 0.30 -6.29 -5.75
C SER A 89 1.16 -5.26 -5.01
N VAL A 90 0.89 -5.07 -3.73
CA VAL A 90 1.73 -4.31 -2.82
C VAL A 90 2.23 -5.24 -1.72
N VAL A 91 3.53 -5.19 -1.47
CA VAL A 91 4.19 -5.91 -0.37
C VAL A 91 4.95 -4.89 0.47
N ALA A 92 4.67 -4.84 1.76
CA ALA A 92 5.42 -4.04 2.73
C ALA A 92 5.95 -4.96 3.84
N ALA A 93 7.24 -4.89 4.13
CA ALA A 93 7.82 -5.73 5.18
C ALA A 93 8.90 -5.00 5.99
N THR A 94 8.82 -5.14 7.31
CA THR A 94 9.89 -4.73 8.23
C THR A 94 9.96 -5.60 9.46
N THR A 95 11.10 -5.74 10.11
CA THR A 95 11.21 -6.61 11.29
C THR A 95 10.72 -5.90 12.56
N ASN A 96 11.18 -4.66 12.79
CA ASN A 96 11.11 -4.04 14.10
C ASN A 96 10.24 -2.80 14.21
N SER A 97 9.69 -2.30 13.11
CA SER A 97 8.96 -1.01 13.08
C SER A 97 7.56 -1.11 12.51
N SER A 98 6.78 -0.04 12.69
CA SER A 98 5.40 0.00 12.24
C SER A 98 5.29 0.03 10.71
N ILE A 99 4.18 -0.50 10.21
CA ILE A 99 3.75 -0.33 8.82
C ILE A 99 2.43 0.43 8.83
N GLU A 100 2.43 1.61 8.23
CA GLU A 100 1.26 2.46 8.06
C GLU A 100 1.01 2.64 6.56
N ILE A 101 -0.09 2.07 6.06
CA ILE A 101 -0.47 2.16 4.65
C ILE A 101 -1.84 2.80 4.54
N THR A 102 -1.92 3.91 3.81
CA THR A 102 -3.20 4.48 3.36
C THR A 102 -3.33 4.24 1.87
N ALA A 103 -4.35 3.51 1.42
CA ALA A 103 -4.50 3.14 0.01
C ALA A 103 -5.85 3.56 -0.58
N SER A 104 -5.80 4.10 -1.79
CA SER A 104 -6.94 4.35 -2.66
C SER A 104 -6.82 3.48 -3.91
N LEU A 105 -7.83 2.66 -4.18
CA LEU A 105 -7.82 1.69 -5.26
C LEU A 105 -8.69 2.17 -6.41
N PHE A 106 -8.16 2.11 -7.63
CA PHE A 106 -8.82 2.55 -8.86
C PHE A 106 -8.66 1.52 -9.96
N SER A 107 -9.66 1.45 -10.84
CA SER A 107 -9.54 0.73 -12.09
C SER A 107 -10.46 1.30 -13.14
N ASP A 108 -9.88 1.49 -14.33
CA ASP A 108 -10.56 2.03 -15.51
C ASP A 108 -10.84 0.92 -16.54
N LEU A 109 -10.77 -0.36 -16.13
CA LEU A 109 -10.85 -1.51 -17.04
C LEU A 109 -12.21 -2.21 -17.02
N PRO A 110 -13.11 -1.91 -17.97
CA PRO A 110 -14.12 -2.86 -18.41
C PRO A 110 -13.49 -3.89 -19.38
N PRO A 111 -13.89 -5.18 -19.39
CA PRO A 111 -14.91 -5.85 -18.56
C PRO A 111 -14.33 -6.76 -17.45
N GLN A 112 -13.01 -6.83 -17.27
CA GLN A 112 -12.41 -7.71 -16.25
C GLN A 112 -12.31 -6.98 -14.92
N PRO A 113 -12.84 -7.55 -13.82
CA PRO A 113 -12.72 -6.92 -12.52
C PRO A 113 -11.24 -6.84 -12.12
N PRO A 114 -10.74 -5.65 -11.74
CA PRO A 114 -9.37 -5.50 -11.27
C PRO A 114 -9.16 -6.31 -10.00
N ARG A 115 -7.98 -6.92 -9.87
CA ARG A 115 -7.60 -7.63 -8.64
C ARG A 115 -6.52 -6.85 -7.93
N PHE A 116 -6.66 -6.77 -6.61
CA PHE A 116 -5.70 -6.10 -5.74
C PHE A 116 -5.22 -7.08 -4.68
N ASN A 117 -3.93 -7.02 -4.38
CA ASN A 117 -3.33 -7.76 -3.28
C ASN A 117 -2.47 -6.79 -2.47
N ILE A 118 -2.72 -6.68 -1.16
CA ILE A 118 -1.90 -5.90 -0.25
C ILE A 118 -1.46 -6.84 0.86
N SER A 119 -0.15 -7.07 0.97
CA SER A 119 0.44 -7.88 2.05
C SER A 119 1.38 -6.99 2.86
N ALA A 120 1.18 -6.96 4.17
CA ALA A 120 2.02 -6.25 5.11
C ALA A 120 2.48 -7.20 6.21
N THR A 121 3.79 -7.24 6.48
CA THR A 121 4.35 -8.15 7.47
C THR A 121 5.36 -7.45 8.38
N THR A 122 5.21 -7.66 9.69
CA THR A 122 6.24 -7.30 10.66
C THR A 122 6.39 -8.33 11.77
N THR A 123 7.37 -8.16 12.65
CA THR A 123 7.55 -9.05 13.80
C THR A 123 7.16 -8.33 15.08
N ASN A 124 7.70 -7.14 15.34
CA ASN A 124 7.65 -6.54 16.69
C ASN A 124 6.72 -5.35 16.85
N SER A 125 6.06 -4.91 15.78
CA SER A 125 5.39 -3.60 15.73
C SER A 125 3.98 -3.68 15.15
N PRO A 126 3.17 -2.62 15.35
CA PRO A 126 1.81 -2.55 14.79
C PRO A 126 1.83 -2.46 13.26
N ILE A 127 0.79 -2.99 12.64
CA ILE A 127 0.45 -2.70 11.24
C ILE A 127 -0.93 -2.07 11.18
N ASP A 128 -1.02 -0.93 10.52
CA ASP A 128 -2.26 -0.22 10.23
C ASP A 128 -2.43 -0.06 8.72
N ILE A 129 -3.47 -0.70 8.16
CA ILE A 129 -3.87 -0.51 6.75
C ILE A 129 -5.20 0.23 6.71
N ASN A 130 -5.25 1.38 6.05
CA ASN A 130 -6.46 2.15 5.83
C ASN A 130 -6.82 2.22 4.34
N LEU A 131 -7.91 1.56 3.96
CA LEU A 131 -8.44 1.55 2.61
C LEU A 131 -9.52 2.62 2.47
N LEU A 132 -9.17 3.74 1.84
CA LEU A 132 -10.06 4.88 1.68
C LEU A 132 -11.13 4.62 0.61
N THR A 133 -10.74 4.01 -0.51
CA THR A 133 -11.63 3.75 -1.64
C THR A 133 -11.33 2.39 -2.28
N ALA A 134 -12.37 1.75 -2.82
CA ALA A 134 -12.25 0.52 -3.61
C ALA A 134 -13.25 0.53 -4.77
N PRO A 135 -12.88 0.06 -5.98
CA PRO A 135 -13.84 -0.12 -7.06
C PRO A 135 -14.91 -1.13 -6.67
N ARG A 136 -16.13 -0.93 -7.15
CA ARG A 136 -17.23 -1.86 -6.91
C ARG A 136 -16.89 -3.23 -7.50
N ASP A 137 -17.16 -4.29 -6.74
CA ASP A 137 -16.99 -5.70 -7.14
C ASP A 137 -15.55 -6.09 -7.55
N ALA A 138 -14.54 -5.32 -7.14
CA ALA A 138 -13.13 -5.64 -7.34
C ALA A 138 -12.61 -6.62 -6.27
N PRO A 139 -12.15 -7.84 -6.63
CA PRO A 139 -11.54 -8.73 -5.66
C PRO A 139 -10.29 -8.09 -5.06
N LEU A 140 -10.35 -7.77 -3.78
CA LEU A 140 -9.20 -7.35 -2.97
C LEU A 140 -8.90 -8.43 -1.93
N GLN A 141 -7.62 -8.79 -1.88
CA GLN A 141 -7.02 -9.59 -0.82
C GLN A 141 -6.12 -8.67 0.00
N VAL A 142 -6.35 -8.64 1.31
CA VAL A 142 -5.45 -7.98 2.25
C VAL A 142 -4.96 -9.00 3.27
N GLU A 143 -3.65 -9.08 3.41
CA GLU A 143 -2.97 -9.94 4.36
C GLU A 143 -2.14 -9.07 5.29
N VAL A 144 -2.42 -9.15 6.58
CA VAL A 144 -1.70 -8.41 7.62
C VAL A 144 -1.18 -9.40 8.64
N ILE A 145 0.14 -9.51 8.74
CA ILE A 145 0.80 -10.49 9.61
C ILE A 145 1.76 -9.76 10.53
N THR A 146 1.60 -9.96 11.83
CA THR A 146 2.57 -9.53 12.84
C THR A 146 2.77 -10.64 13.87
N THR A 147 3.81 -10.57 14.69
CA THR A 147 4.04 -11.55 15.76
C THR A 147 3.65 -10.95 17.10
N ASN A 148 4.28 -9.82 17.47
CA ASN A 148 4.18 -9.21 18.80
C ASN A 148 3.38 -7.89 18.80
N GLY A 149 2.93 -7.42 17.63
CA GLY A 149 2.16 -6.19 17.48
C GLY A 149 0.68 -6.43 17.14
N PRO A 150 -0.17 -5.40 17.17
CA PRO A 150 -1.52 -5.49 16.65
C PRO A 150 -1.52 -5.43 15.11
N ALA A 151 -2.48 -6.13 14.50
CA ALA A 151 -2.74 -6.10 13.06
C ALA A 151 -4.11 -5.47 12.84
N ASN A 152 -4.14 -4.25 12.30
CA ASN A 152 -5.36 -3.49 12.07
C ASN A 152 -5.59 -3.25 10.57
N ALA A 153 -6.84 -3.47 10.13
CA ALA A 153 -7.29 -3.04 8.82
C ALA A 153 -8.59 -2.23 8.92
N TYR A 154 -8.62 -1.05 8.29
CA TYR A 154 -9.76 -0.17 8.18
C TYR A 154 -10.25 -0.20 6.73
N VAL A 155 -11.51 -0.59 6.54
CA VAL A 155 -12.04 -0.91 5.21
C VAL A 155 -13.28 -0.09 4.89
N HIS A 156 -13.38 0.38 3.64
CA HIS A 156 -14.54 1.13 3.19
C HIS A 156 -15.81 0.23 3.12
N PRO A 157 -17.01 0.69 3.51
CA PRO A 157 -18.22 -0.14 3.55
C PRO A 157 -18.65 -0.75 2.21
N SER A 158 -18.22 -0.16 1.09
CA SER A 158 -18.48 -0.69 -0.27
C SER A 158 -17.59 -1.89 -0.64
N PHE A 159 -16.69 -2.30 0.26
CA PHE A 159 -15.75 -3.37 0.05
C PHE A 159 -16.44 -4.73 -0.16
N GLN A 160 -15.97 -5.49 -1.15
CA GLN A 160 -16.31 -6.89 -1.35
C GLN A 160 -15.00 -7.66 -1.65
N GLY A 161 -14.60 -8.60 -0.78
CA GLY A 161 -13.33 -9.30 -0.89
C GLY A 161 -12.98 -10.15 0.34
N LYS A 162 -11.70 -10.56 0.46
CA LYS A 162 -11.22 -11.41 1.56
C LYS A 162 -10.13 -10.69 2.36
N PHE A 163 -10.18 -10.86 3.68
CA PHE A 163 -9.14 -10.40 4.60
C PHE A 163 -8.56 -11.60 5.35
N GLN A 164 -7.26 -11.54 5.60
CA GLN A 164 -6.58 -12.41 6.54
C GLN A 164 -5.71 -11.54 7.42
N LEU A 165 -6.11 -11.39 8.69
CA LEU A 165 -5.30 -10.73 9.71
C LEU A 165 -4.82 -11.81 10.68
N SER A 166 -3.53 -11.79 11.00
CA SER A 166 -2.90 -12.75 11.90
C SER A 166 -1.91 -12.04 12.80
N THR A 167 -2.00 -12.31 14.09
CA THR A 167 -1.00 -11.95 15.10
C THR A 167 -0.86 -13.09 16.09
N GLU A 168 0.35 -13.32 16.60
CA GLU A 168 0.62 -14.44 17.53
C GLU A 168 0.33 -14.05 18.98
N ASP A 169 0.74 -12.85 19.40
CA ASP A 169 0.68 -12.42 20.80
C ASP A 169 -0.48 -11.46 21.12
N LEU A 170 -1.23 -11.00 20.11
CA LEU A 170 -2.36 -10.06 20.27
C LEU A 170 -3.60 -10.52 19.50
N GLU A 171 -4.72 -9.79 19.63
CA GLU A 171 -5.91 -10.02 18.81
C GLU A 171 -5.87 -9.12 17.56
N PRO A 172 -6.07 -9.66 16.34
CA PRO A 172 -6.18 -8.83 15.14
C PRO A 172 -7.53 -8.11 15.10
N GLU A 173 -7.55 -6.86 14.66
CA GLU A 173 -8.77 -6.06 14.58
C GLU A 173 -9.10 -5.66 13.13
N LEU A 174 -10.36 -5.89 12.72
CA LEU A 174 -10.92 -5.40 11.46
C LEU A 174 -11.98 -4.35 11.76
N HIS A 175 -11.75 -3.14 11.28
CA HIS A 175 -12.62 -1.99 11.50
C HIS A 175 -13.35 -1.61 10.21
N GLU A 176 -14.68 -1.52 10.26
CA GLU A 176 -15.47 -0.93 9.18
C GLU A 176 -15.45 0.60 9.32
N ASN A 177 -14.99 1.31 8.28
CA ASN A 177 -14.91 2.76 8.32
C ASN A 177 -16.30 3.39 8.08
N ARG A 178 -17.10 3.49 9.15
CA ARG A 178 -18.44 4.10 9.13
C ARG A 178 -18.36 5.62 9.18
N GLY A 179 -17.89 6.24 8.08
CA GLY A 179 -18.28 7.62 7.78
C GLY A 179 -19.79 7.70 7.54
N VAL A 180 -20.39 8.89 7.59
CA VAL A 180 -21.82 9.10 7.27
C VAL A 180 -22.07 8.69 5.82
N VAL A 181 -22.45 7.42 5.60
CA VAL A 181 -22.78 6.89 4.29
C VAL A 181 -24.24 7.26 4.00
N VAL A 182 -24.44 8.28 3.17
CA VAL A 182 -25.69 8.42 2.42
C VAL A 182 -25.69 7.28 1.40
N ASP A 183 -26.70 6.42 1.47
CA ASP A 183 -26.95 5.36 0.49
C ASP A 183 -26.84 5.93 -0.94
N PRO A 184 -25.80 5.59 -1.72
CA PRO A 184 -25.63 6.12 -3.07
C PRO A 184 -26.74 5.69 -4.03
N SER A 185 -27.52 4.66 -3.67
CA SER A 185 -28.61 4.11 -4.47
C SER A 185 -30.00 4.59 -4.05
N GLY A 186 -30.14 5.23 -2.88
CA GLY A 186 -31.42 5.70 -2.36
C GLY A 186 -32.47 4.60 -2.17
N GLU A 187 -32.05 3.33 -2.04
CA GLU A 187 -32.96 2.17 -1.98
C GLU A 187 -33.33 1.75 -0.55
N ALA A 188 -32.99 2.55 0.47
CA ALA A 188 -33.46 2.38 1.85
C ALA A 188 -33.27 0.95 2.39
N ARG A 189 -32.16 0.29 2.02
CA ARG A 189 -31.85 -1.04 2.54
C ARG A 189 -31.23 -0.89 3.93
N VAL A 190 -31.97 -1.36 4.93
CA VAL A 190 -31.47 -1.49 6.31
C VAL A 190 -30.52 -2.70 6.35
N ARG A 191 -29.31 -2.50 6.89
CA ARG A 191 -28.43 -3.59 7.33
C ARG A 191 -28.69 -3.86 8.80
#